data_AF-A0A369L040-F1
#
_entry.id   AF-A0A369L040-F1
#
_cell.length_a   1.000
_cell.length_b   1.000
_cell.length_c   1.000
_cell.angle_alpha   90.00
_cell.angle_beta   90.00
_cell.angle_gamma   90.00
#
_symmetry.space_group_name_H-M   'P 1'
#
loop_
_entity.id
_entity.type
_entity.pdbx_description
1 polymer ?
#
loop_
_entity_poly.entity_id
_entity_poly.type
_entity_poly.pdbx_seq_one_letter_code
_entity_poly.pdbx_strand_id
1 'polypeptide(L)'
;MEKKKKNLGRNNGKMGRPPSDWLFDLNNQVYSTEELVKLSEKTKSTVRFLMQKYCAEIKYTVINKKFKAYYTWNKEDFLRKISKNKN
;
A
#
# COMPACT_ATOMS: atom_id res chain seq x y z
N MET A 1 20.15 -19.09 -30.23
CA MET A 1 19.36 -18.92 -28.99
C MET A 1 18.54 -17.65 -29.12
N GLU A 2 17.28 -17.78 -29.51
CA GLU A 2 16.38 -16.66 -29.78
C GLU A 2 15.89 -16.00 -28.49
N LYS A 3 16.09 -14.68 -28.40
CA LYS A 3 15.56 -13.83 -27.34
C LYS A 3 14.04 -13.69 -27.53
N LYS A 4 13.25 -14.40 -26.74
CA LYS A 4 11.79 -14.17 -26.61
C LYS A 4 11.55 -12.73 -26.12
N LYS A 5 11.24 -11.83 -27.05
CA LYS A 5 10.65 -10.52 -26.74
C LYS A 5 9.25 -10.77 -26.16
N LYS A 6 9.06 -10.52 -24.86
CA LYS A 6 7.73 -10.42 -24.27
C LYS A 6 7.05 -9.16 -24.81
N ASN A 7 6.22 -9.33 -25.84
CA ASN A 7 5.28 -8.30 -26.26
C ASN A 7 4.21 -8.18 -25.18
N LEU A 8 4.43 -7.29 -24.21
CA LEU A 8 3.38 -6.85 -23.30
C LEU A 8 2.44 -5.95 -24.11
N GLY A 9 1.30 -6.53 -24.48
CA GLY A 9 0.19 -5.80 -25.09
C GLY A 9 -0.13 -4.54 -24.29
N ARG A 10 -0.04 -3.39 -24.96
CA ARG A 10 -0.56 -2.11 -24.46
C ARG A 10 -2.08 -2.17 -24.45
N ASN A 11 -2.65 -2.70 -23.38
CA ASN A 11 -4.07 -2.49 -23.10
C ASN A 11 -4.23 -1.13 -22.42
N ASN A 12 -4.77 -0.16 -23.17
CA ASN A 12 -5.32 1.11 -22.68
C ASN A 12 -6.62 0.87 -21.89
N GLY A 13 -6.55 0.06 -20.82
CA GLY A 13 -7.56 0.03 -19.79
C GLY A 13 -7.14 1.03 -18.71
N LYS A 14 -8.03 1.94 -18.32
CA LYS A 14 -7.95 2.61 -17.03
C LYS A 14 -8.13 1.58 -15.90
N MET A 15 -7.30 0.54 -15.84
CA MET A 15 -7.12 -0.28 -14.65
C MET A 15 -6.44 0.64 -13.66
N GLY A 16 -7.21 1.18 -12.71
CA GLY A 16 -6.63 1.84 -11.54
C GLY A 16 -5.53 0.91 -11.03
N ARG A 17 -4.27 1.40 -11.05
CA ARG A 17 -3.11 0.57 -10.76
C ARG A 17 -3.42 -0.25 -9.51
N PRO A 18 -3.27 -1.59 -9.54
CA PRO A 18 -3.44 -2.38 -8.35
C PRO A 18 -2.56 -1.78 -7.24
N PRO A 19 -3.02 -1.83 -5.97
CA PRO A 19 -2.18 -1.43 -4.86
C PRO A 19 -0.81 -2.09 -5.00
N SER A 20 0.25 -1.38 -4.60
CA SER A 20 1.61 -1.90 -4.71
C SER A 20 1.72 -3.29 -4.06
N ASP A 21 2.39 -4.22 -4.74
CA ASP A 21 2.41 -5.65 -4.39
C ASP A 21 2.83 -5.90 -2.93
N TRP A 22 3.74 -5.10 -2.39
CA TRP A 22 4.21 -5.20 -1.00
C TRP A 22 3.11 -5.09 0.06
N LEU A 23 1.95 -4.49 -0.27
CA LEU A 23 0.81 -4.42 0.65
C LEU A 23 0.19 -5.80 0.89
N PHE A 24 0.29 -6.72 -0.07
CA PHE A 24 -0.23 -8.08 0.06
C PHE A 24 0.63 -8.94 1.01
N ASP A 25 1.89 -8.54 1.22
CA ASP A 25 2.86 -9.24 2.06
C ASP A 25 2.86 -8.77 3.53
N LEU A 26 2.07 -7.74 3.86
CA LEU A 26 1.94 -7.24 5.22
C LEU A 26 1.12 -8.20 6.10
N ASN A 27 1.61 -8.40 7.33
CA ASN A 27 0.92 -9.15 8.37
C ASN A 27 -0.13 -8.27 9.08
N ASN A 28 -1.15 -8.90 9.65
CA ASN A 28 -2.19 -8.21 10.42
C ASN A 28 -1.62 -7.65 11.74
N GLN A 29 -1.25 -6.37 11.73
CA GLN A 29 -0.72 -5.67 12.90
C GLN A 29 -0.79 -4.15 12.70
N VAL A 30 -0.34 -3.41 13.72
CA VAL A 30 -0.17 -1.95 13.63
C VAL A 30 1.23 -1.65 13.12
N TYR A 31 1.33 -0.75 12.14
CA TYR A 31 2.62 -0.27 11.63
C TYR A 31 2.74 1.24 11.79
N SER A 32 3.93 1.72 12.17
CA SER A 32 4.28 3.13 12.01
C SER A 32 4.62 3.47 10.56
N THR A 33 4.57 4.76 10.23
CA THR A 33 5.02 5.24 8.91
C THR A 33 6.47 4.84 8.63
N GLU A 34 7.34 4.92 9.61
CA GLU A 34 8.76 4.57 9.48
C GLU A 34 8.99 3.08 9.18
N GLU A 35 8.23 2.18 9.83
CA GLU A 35 8.33 0.74 9.56
C GLU A 35 7.91 0.40 8.14
N LEU A 36 6.80 0.96 7.66
CA LEU A 36 6.33 0.73 6.29
C LEU A 36 7.29 1.29 5.25
N VAL A 37 7.94 2.42 5.51
CA VAL A 37 9.00 2.97 4.64
C VAL A 37 10.17 1.99 4.55
N LYS A 38 10.60 1.40 5.68
CA LYS A 38 11.68 0.41 5.69
C LYS A 38 11.30 -0.87 4.96
N LEU A 39 10.08 -1.38 5.18
CA LEU A 39 9.61 -2.63 4.56
C LEU A 39 9.39 -2.51 3.05
N SER A 40 8.91 -1.36 2.59
CA SER A 40 8.51 -1.16 1.18
C SER A 40 9.56 -0.46 0.33
N GLU A 41 10.59 0.11 0.96
CA GLU A 41 11.58 1.01 0.35
C GLU A 41 10.92 2.19 -0.40
N LYS A 42 9.70 2.59 0.01
CA LYS A 42 8.95 3.70 -0.59
C LYS A 42 9.11 4.97 0.21
N THR A 43 8.83 6.10 -0.44
CA THR A 43 8.82 7.41 0.23
C THR A 43 7.70 7.45 1.28
N LYS A 44 7.89 8.27 2.32
CA LYS A 44 6.85 8.55 3.34
C LYS A 44 5.54 9.01 2.72
N SER A 45 5.59 9.83 1.65
CA SER A 45 4.41 10.33 0.95
C SER A 45 3.65 9.20 0.25
N THR A 46 4.36 8.29 -0.42
CA THR A 46 3.75 7.11 -1.05
C THR A 46 3.11 6.20 -0.02
N VAL A 47 3.81 5.91 1.09
CA VAL A 47 3.27 5.10 2.20
C VAL A 47 2.01 5.75 2.76
N ARG A 48 2.05 7.06 3.07
CA ARG A 48 0.91 7.79 3.62
C ARG A 48 -0.30 7.73 2.68
N PHE A 49 -0.11 7.98 1.39
CA PHE A 49 -1.17 7.90 0.38
C PHE A 49 -1.81 6.51 0.33
N LEU A 50 -1.00 5.45 0.27
CA LEU A 50 -1.50 4.08 0.21
C LEU A 50 -2.22 3.69 1.50
N MET A 51 -1.65 4.01 2.66
CA MET A 51 -2.26 3.68 3.95
C MET A 51 -3.56 4.44 4.16
N GLN A 52 -3.64 5.72 3.79
CA GLN A 52 -4.90 6.48 3.84
C GLN A 52 -6.02 5.82 3.05
N LYS A 53 -5.69 5.17 1.94
CA LYS A 53 -6.67 4.51 1.08
C LYS A 53 -7.05 3.11 1.57
N TYR A 54 -6.11 2.38 2.16
CA TYR A 54 -6.23 0.93 2.31
C TYR A 54 -6.12 0.40 3.74
N CYS A 55 -5.54 1.12 4.69
CA CYS A 55 -5.48 0.66 6.09
C CYS A 55 -6.87 0.66 6.73
N ALA A 56 -7.06 -0.14 7.77
CA ALA A 56 -8.33 -0.21 8.49
C ALA A 56 -8.60 1.07 9.30
N GLU A 57 -7.56 1.58 9.97
CA GLU A 57 -7.64 2.76 10.83
C GLU A 57 -6.29 3.51 10.85
N ILE A 58 -6.33 4.83 11.02
CA ILE A 58 -5.15 5.69 11.21
C ILE A 58 -5.23 6.35 12.58
N LYS A 59 -4.17 6.20 13.40
CA LYS A 59 -4.00 6.89 14.67
C LYS A 59 -2.81 7.83 14.60
N TYR A 60 -2.99 9.05 15.11
CA TYR A 60 -1.93 10.05 15.21
C TYR A 60 -1.53 10.24 16.66
N THR A 61 -0.23 10.21 16.95
CA THR A 61 0.31 10.47 18.29
C THR A 61 1.42 11.51 18.23
N VAL A 62 1.64 12.22 19.33
CA VAL A 62 2.74 13.19 19.47
C VAL A 62 3.79 12.59 20.39
N ILE A 63 5.01 12.43 19.89
CA ILE A 63 6.16 11.91 20.66
C ILE A 63 7.33 12.87 20.46
N ASN A 64 7.91 13.39 21.54
CA ASN A 64 9.03 14.34 21.49
C ASN A 64 8.78 15.54 20.55
N LYS A 65 7.59 16.16 20.67
CA LYS A 65 7.13 17.27 19.82
C LYS A 65 7.03 16.93 18.31
N LYS A 66 7.04 15.64 17.95
CA LYS A 66 6.88 15.16 16.56
C LYS A 66 5.61 14.35 16.42
N PHE A 67 4.81 14.65 15.40
CA PHE A 67 3.65 13.85 15.04
C PHE A 67 4.09 12.54 14.37
N LYS A 68 3.56 11.42 14.85
CA LYS A 68 3.73 10.10 14.26
C LYS A 68 2.37 9.53 13.88
N ALA A 69 2.31 8.87 12.73
CA ALA A 69 1.13 8.18 12.26
C ALA A 69 1.35 6.66 12.35
N TYR A 70 0.34 5.99 12.90
CA TYR A 70 0.24 4.55 13.08
C TYR A 70 -0.97 4.04 12.30
N TYR A 71 -0.78 2.97 11.55
CA TYR A 71 -1.79 2.40 10.67
C TYR A 71 -2.12 0.99 11.15
N THR A 72 -3.39 0.76 11.50
CA THR A 72 -3.88 -0.58 11.79
C THR A 72 -4.07 -1.29 10.46
N TRP A 73 -3.25 -2.29 10.16
CA TRP A 73 -3.33 -3.08 8.94
C TRP A 73 -4.13 -4.37 9.18
N ASN A 74 -5.10 -4.62 8.29
CA ASN A 74 -5.85 -5.85 8.22
C ASN A 74 -5.99 -6.27 6.75
N LYS A 75 -5.46 -7.43 6.40
CA LYS A 75 -5.43 -7.94 5.02
C LYS A 75 -6.83 -8.18 4.46
N GLU A 76 -7.78 -8.65 5.27
CA GLU A 76 -9.15 -8.87 4.81
C GLU A 76 -9.88 -7.57 4.52
N ASP A 77 -9.69 -6.53 5.34
CA ASP A 77 -10.26 -5.20 5.10
C ASP A 77 -9.66 -4.57 3.84
N PHE A 78 -8.35 -4.71 3.64
CA PHE A 78 -7.68 -4.33 2.41
C PHE A 78 -8.26 -5.04 1.17
N LEU A 79 -8.39 -6.38 1.23
CA LEU A 79 -8.97 -7.17 0.14
C LEU A 79 -10.42 -6.76 -0.16
N ARG A 80 -11.20 -6.41 0.87
CA ARG A 80 -12.56 -5.86 0.71
C ARG A 80 -12.54 -4.50 0.01
N LYS A 81 -11.65 -3.58 0.41
CA LYS A 81 -11.52 -2.24 -0.19
C LYS A 81 -11.11 -2.28 -1.66
N ILE A 82 -10.17 -3.14 -2.04
CA ILE A 82 -9.76 -3.27 -3.45
C ILE A 82 -10.85 -3.90 -4.31
N SER A 83 -11.67 -4.79 -3.73
CA SER A 83 -12.78 -5.44 -4.44
C SER A 83 -13.93 -4.46 -4.72
N LYS A 84 -14.18 -3.53 -3.78
CA LYS A 84 -15.19 -2.47 -3.94
C LYS A 84 -14.82 -1.38 -4.96
N ASN A 85 -13.52 -1.18 -5.22
CA ASN A 85 -13.01 -0.15 -6.14
C ASN A 85 -13.08 -0.57 -7.63
N LYS A 86 -13.78 -1.66 -7.96
CA LYS A 86 -13.93 -2.20 -9.33
C LYS A 86 -15.22 -1.74 -10.05
N ASN A 87 -15.99 -0.83 -9.45
CA ASN A 87 -17.16 -0.20 -10.10
C ASN A 87 -16.79 1.16 -10.71
#